data_AF-A0A357R493-F1
#
_entry.id   AF-A0A357R493-F1
#
_cell.length_a   1.000
_cell.length_b   1.000
_cell.length_c   1.000
_cell.angle_alpha   90.00
_cell.angle_beta   90.00
_cell.angle_gamma   90.00
#
_symmetry.space_group_name_H-M   'P 1'
#
loop_
_entity.id
_entity.type
_entity.pdbx_description
1 polymer ?
#
loop_
_entity_poly.entity_id
_entity_poly.type
_entity_poly.pdbx_seq_one_letter_code
_entity_poly.pdbx_strand_id
1 'polypeptide(L)'
;WYRSLPTPALARVFAEANVKYPLFVKPAGGGNSVGIDANSVVRTSGELAQRMEVLYDLLGPISLVVEEYLPGREFTVGVIGNG
;
A
#
# COMPACT_ATOMS: atom_id res chain seq x y z
N TRP A 1 10.40 -2.00 20.98
CA TRP A 1 9.10 -1.35 21.21
C TRP A 1 8.25 -1.31 19.94
N TYR A 2 8.71 -0.73 18.82
CA TYR A 2 7.84 -0.58 17.61
C TYR A 2 7.52 -1.87 16.85
N ARG A 3 8.34 -2.92 16.95
CA ARG A 3 8.16 -4.19 16.20
C ARG A 3 6.93 -5.01 16.63
N SER A 4 6.27 -4.66 17.73
CA SER A 4 5.03 -5.32 18.18
C SER A 4 3.76 -4.63 17.71
N LEU A 5 3.88 -3.54 16.93
CA LEU A 5 2.71 -2.91 16.33
C LEU A 5 2.16 -3.83 15.23
N PRO A 6 0.83 -4.01 15.13
CA PRO A 6 0.24 -4.77 14.05
C PRO A 6 0.56 -4.07 12.72
N THR A 7 1.47 -4.63 11.94
CA THR A 7 1.63 -4.24 10.54
C THR A 7 0.49 -4.91 9.78
N PRO A 8 -0.24 -4.19 8.91
CA PRO A 8 -1.13 -4.83 7.94
C PRO A 8 -0.38 -5.97 7.26
N ALA A 9 -1.06 -7.07 6.96
CA ALA A 9 -0.43 -8.18 6.24
C ALA A 9 0.16 -7.62 4.94
N LEU A 10 1.49 -7.59 4.84
CA LEU A 10 2.18 -7.16 3.63
C LEU A 10 1.84 -8.21 2.57
N ALA A 11 0.94 -7.90 1.63
CA ALA A 11 0.64 -8.83 0.56
C ALA A 11 1.79 -8.79 -0.45
N ARG A 12 2.78 -9.64 -0.16
CA ARG A 12 3.96 -9.83 -0.98
C ARG A 12 3.55 -10.72 -2.15
N VAL A 13 3.09 -10.10 -3.23
CA VAL A 13 2.75 -10.71 -4.53
C VAL A 13 1.62 -11.75 -4.45
N PHE A 14 0.44 -11.40 -4.98
CA PHE A 14 -0.67 -12.34 -5.07
C PHE A 14 -0.50 -13.31 -6.25
N ALA A 15 0.02 -14.49 -5.95
CA ALA A 15 -0.56 -15.72 -6.47
C ALA A 15 -1.42 -16.32 -5.34
N GLU A 16 -2.74 -16.24 -5.54
CA GLU A 16 -3.76 -17.18 -5.03
C GLU A 16 -4.22 -17.09 -3.55
N ALA A 17 -5.48 -16.66 -3.40
CA ALA A 17 -6.59 -17.39 -2.77
C ALA A 17 -7.37 -16.71 -1.62
N ASN A 18 -6.96 -15.56 -1.05
CA ASN A 18 -7.77 -14.95 0.02
C ASN A 18 -7.68 -13.42 0.14
N VAL A 19 -7.76 -12.73 -1.00
CA VAL A 19 -7.67 -11.26 -1.05
C VAL A 19 -9.01 -10.65 -0.66
N LYS A 20 -9.06 -9.87 0.43
CA LYS A 20 -10.25 -9.15 0.85
C LYS A 20 -10.18 -7.70 0.39
N TYR A 21 -11.15 -7.30 -0.42
CA TYR A 21 -11.31 -5.91 -0.81
C TYR A 21 -12.04 -5.10 0.28
N PRO A 22 -11.82 -3.78 0.37
CA PRO A 22 -10.89 -2.99 -0.45
C PRO A 22 -9.42 -3.21 -0.10
N LEU A 23 -8.55 -2.99 -1.09
CA LEU A 23 -7.10 -3.02 -0.96
C LEU A 23 -6.50 -1.64 -1.15
N PHE A 24 -5.34 -1.42 -0.56
CA PHE A 24 -4.52 -0.23 -0.76
C PHE A 24 -3.26 -0.57 -1.57
N VAL A 25 -3.00 0.18 -2.64
CA VAL A 25 -1.86 -0.02 -3.57
C VAL A 25 -0.89 1.16 -3.46
N LYS A 26 0.39 0.86 -3.22
CA LYS A 26 1.46 1.87 -3.09
C LYS A 26 2.79 1.43 -3.73
N PRO A 27 3.63 2.34 -4.26
CA PRO A 27 5.02 2.04 -4.60
C PRO A 27 5.84 1.54 -3.40
N ALA A 28 6.70 0.54 -3.65
CA ALA A 28 7.66 0.07 -2.67
C ALA A 28 8.78 1.11 -2.48
N GLY A 29 9.09 1.45 -1.22
CA GLY A 29 10.11 2.47 -0.90
C GLY A 29 9.58 3.89 -0.71
N GLY A 30 8.27 4.04 -0.46
CA GLY A 30 7.59 5.34 -0.31
C GLY A 30 8.17 6.24 0.78
N GLY A 31 8.69 7.39 0.37
CA GLY A 31 9.07 8.50 1.26
C GLY A 31 8.44 9.85 0.89
N ASN A 32 7.75 9.94 -0.25
CA ASN A 32 7.24 11.20 -0.80
C ASN A 32 5.81 11.12 -1.37
N SER A 33 5.05 10.05 -1.05
CA SER A 33 3.66 9.83 -1.49
C SER A 33 3.43 9.87 -3.01
N VAL A 34 4.49 9.78 -3.83
CA VAL A 34 4.37 9.76 -5.29
C VAL A 34 3.61 8.51 -5.72
N GLY A 35 2.59 8.68 -6.57
CA GLY A 35 1.71 7.59 -7.00
C GLY A 35 0.67 7.16 -5.95
N ILE A 36 0.43 7.96 -4.90
CA ILE A 36 -0.65 7.74 -3.93
C ILE A 36 -1.74 8.79 -4.12
N ASP A 37 -2.96 8.34 -4.42
CA ASP A 37 -4.14 9.19 -4.58
C ASP A 37 -5.41 8.41 -4.24
N ALA A 38 -6.59 8.98 -4.49
CA ALA A 38 -7.88 8.33 -4.20
C ALA A 38 -8.04 6.95 -4.88
N ASN A 39 -7.37 6.73 -6.01
CA ASN A 39 -7.38 5.46 -6.75
C ASN A 39 -6.37 4.44 -6.20
N SER A 40 -5.59 4.79 -5.17
CA SER A 40 -4.81 3.81 -4.43
C SER A 40 -5.69 2.87 -3.61
N VAL A 41 -6.98 3.18 -3.40
CA VAL A 41 -7.95 2.27 -2.78
C VAL A 41 -8.75 1.57 -3.87
N VAL A 42 -8.50 0.28 -4.08
CA VAL A 42 -9.17 -0.55 -5.09
C VAL A 42 -10.17 -1.51 -4.45
N ARG A 43 -11.32 -1.71 -5.07
CA ARG A 43 -12.44 -2.52 -4.58
C ARG A 43 -12.66 -3.81 -5.35
N THR A 44 -12.01 -3.94 -6.50
CA THR A 44 -12.14 -5.10 -7.38
C THR A 44 -10.79 -5.51 -7.97
N SER A 45 -10.72 -6.73 -8.52
CA SER A 45 -9.55 -7.21 -9.24
C SER A 45 -9.27 -6.41 -10.52
N GLY A 46 -10.32 -5.92 -11.18
CA GLY A 46 -10.18 -5.05 -12.35
C GLY A 46 -9.54 -3.70 -11.99
N GLU A 47 -10.01 -3.07 -10.91
CA GLU A 47 -9.41 -1.82 -10.41
C GLU A 47 -7.95 -2.02 -9.97
N LEU A 48 -7.64 -3.17 -9.37
CA LEU A 48 -6.25 -3.51 -9.00
C LEU A 48 -5.35 -3.58 -10.22
N ALA A 49 -5.76 -4.32 -11.26
CA ALA A 49 -4.99 -4.45 -12.50
C ALA A 49 -4.79 -3.09 -13.19
N GLN A 50 -5.86 -2.31 -13.33
CA GLN A 50 -5.80 -0.97 -13.92
C GLN A 50 -4.88 -0.04 -13.13
N ARG A 51 -4.95 -0.07 -11.79
CA ARG A 51 -4.10 0.78 -10.95
C ARG A 51 -2.62 0.40 -11.09
N MET A 52 -2.32 -0.89 -11.16
CA MET A 52 -0.94 -1.37 -11.38
C MET A 52 -0.38 -0.87 -12.71
N GLU A 53 -1.15 -0.95 -13.80
CA GLU A 53 -0.76 -0.45 -15.12
C GLU A 53 -0.50 1.07 -15.10
N VAL A 54 -1.42 1.86 -14.54
CA VAL A 54 -1.26 3.32 -14.42
C VAL A 54 0.00 3.69 -13.63
N LEU A 55 0.29 2.99 -12.54
CA LEU A 55 1.49 3.25 -11.74
C LEU A 55 2.77 2.86 -12.48
N TYR A 56 2.73 1.79 -13.26
CA TYR A 56 3.85 1.34 -14.08
C TYR A 56 4.14 2.34 -15.20
N ASP A 57 3.11 2.88 -15.86
CA ASP A 57 3.27 3.92 -16.88
C ASP A 57 3.79 5.24 -16.31
N LEU A 58 3.32 5.60 -15.12
CA LEU A 58 3.71 6.85 -14.46
C LEU A 58 5.12 6.82 -13.88
N LEU A 59 5.52 5.69 -13.28
CA LEU A 59 6.74 5.59 -12.47
C LEU A 59 7.78 4.64 -13.07
N GLY A 60 7.46 3.96 -14.16
CA GLY A 60 8.29 2.92 -14.76
C GLY A 60 8.21 1.58 -14.02
N PRO A 61 9.13 0.64 -14.33
CA PRO A 61 9.22 -0.65 -13.66
C PRO A 61 9.62 -0.50 -12.19
N ILE A 62 8.61 -0.39 -11.34
CA ILE A 62 8.76 -0.30 -9.89
C ILE A 62 8.06 -1.47 -9.19
N SER A 63 8.53 -1.80 -8.00
CA SER A 63 7.82 -2.73 -7.13
C SER A 63 6.62 -2.02 -6.50
N LEU A 64 5.48 -2.71 -6.45
CA LEU A 64 4.28 -2.25 -5.78
C LEU A 64 4.01 -3.11 -4.54
N VAL A 65 3.44 -2.50 -3.50
CA VAL A 65 2.93 -3.14 -2.30
C VAL A 65 1.42 -3.02 -2.31
N VAL A 66 0.74 -4.14 -2.07
CA VAL A 66 -0.71 -4.21 -1.92
C VAL A 66 -1.00 -4.66 -0.49
N GLU A 67 -1.91 -3.99 0.19
CA GLU A 67 -2.27 -4.27 1.58
C GLU A 67 -3.80 -4.24 1.72
N GLU A 68 -4.35 -4.88 2.75
CA GLU A 68 -5.76 -4.67 3.09
C GLU A 68 -5.98 -3.19 3.48
N TYR A 69 -7.02 -2.58 2.94
CA TYR A 69 -7.35 -1.20 3.29
C TYR A 69 -7.86 -1.14 4.73
N LEU A 70 -7.16 -0.38 5.57
CA LEU A 70 -7.57 -0.14 6.95
C LEU A 70 -8.43 1.13 7.02
N PRO A 71 -9.75 1.03 7.24
CA PRO A 71 -10.57 2.19 7.49
C PRO A 71 -10.27 2.76 8.88
N GLY A 72 -10.40 4.08 9.04
CA GLY A 72 -10.29 4.72 10.34
C GLY A 72 -9.43 5.97 10.31
N ARG A 73 -8.89 6.33 11.48
CA ARG A 73 -8.08 7.52 11.69
C ARG A 73 -6.61 7.22 11.44
N GLU A 74 -5.95 8.09 10.68
CA GLU A 74 -4.50 8.07 10.49
C GLU A 74 -3.83 8.97 11.53
N PHE A 75 -2.67 8.55 12.05
CA PHE A 75 -1.90 9.31 13.03
C PHE A 75 -0.44 9.40 12.57
N THR A 76 0.12 10.60 12.54
CA THR A 76 1.56 10.84 12.34
C THR A 76 2.19 11.20 13.68
N VAL A 77 3.19 10.43 14.12
CA VAL A 77 3.88 10.64 15.40
C VAL A 77 5.36 10.85 15.14
N GLY A 78 5.90 12.00 15.58
CA GLY A 78 7.34 12.27 15.56
C GLY A 78 8.04 11.49 16.68
N VAL A 79 9.11 10.77 16.34
CA VAL A 79 9.93 10.04 17.31
C VAL A 79 11.33 10.67 17.33
N ILE A 80 11.77 11.11 18.51
CA ILE A 80 13.11 11.64 18.74
C ILE A 80 13.85 10.62 19.61
N GLY A 81 15.02 10.18 19.15
CA GLY A 81 15.88 9.29 19.94
C GLY A 81 16.61 10.07 21.03
N ASN A 82 16.79 9.45 22.18
CA ASN A 82 17.78 9.90 23.15
C ASN A 82 19.11 9.29 22.68
N GLY A 83 20.06 10.15 22.30
CA GLY A 83 21.34 9.76 21.66
C GLY A 83 22.11 8.66 22.39
#